data_AF-A0A8C8Y4H9-F1
#
_entry.id   AF-A0A8C8Y4H9-F1
#
_cell.length_a   1.000
_cell.length_b   1.000
_cell.length_c   1.000
_cell.angle_alpha   90.00
_cell.angle_beta   90.00
_cell.angle_gamma   90.00
#
_symmetry.space_group_name_H-M   'P 1'
#
loop_
_entity.id
_entity.type
_entity.pdbx_description
1 polymer ?
#
loop_
_entity_poly.entity_id
_entity_poly.type
_entity_poly.pdbx_seq_one_letter_code
_entity_poly.pdbx_strand_id
1 'polypeptide(L)'
;MSKRLRSSEVCADCSGPDPSWASVNRGTFICDECCSVHRSLGRHVSQVRHLKHAPWPPTLLQMVETLYNNGANSIWEHSLLDPASVMSGRRKANPQDKVHPNKAEFIRAKYQMLAFVHRLPCRDDDSVTAKDLSKQLHSSVRTGNLETCLRLLSLGAQANFFHPEKGNTPLHVASKAGQILQAELLAVYGADPGTQDSSGKTPVDYARQGGHHELAERLVEIQYELTDRLAFYLCGRKPDHKNGQHFIIPQMADSSLDLSELAKAAKKKLQSLSNHLFEELAMDVYDEVDRRETDAVWLATQNHSTLVTETTVVPFLPVNPEYSSTRNQGRQKLARFNAHEFATLVIDILSDAKRRQQGSPLSGSKDNVELILKTISNQHSVESQDNDQPDYDSVASDEDTDLEPTASKANRQKLLGKDAN
;
A
#
# COMPACT_ATOMS: atom_id res chain seq x y z
N MET A 1 17.54 20.01 37.34
CA MET A 1 18.05 19.13 36.26
C MET A 1 16.87 18.76 35.38
N SER A 2 16.79 19.33 34.17
CA SER A 2 15.72 19.02 33.22
C SER A 2 15.90 17.57 32.76
N LYS A 3 14.97 16.67 33.10
CA LYS A 3 14.96 15.31 32.53
C LYS A 3 14.74 15.50 31.03
N ARG A 4 15.74 15.19 30.22
CA ARG A 4 15.58 15.11 28.77
C ARG A 4 14.52 14.04 28.53
N LEU A 5 13.33 14.44 28.07
CA LEU A 5 12.22 13.51 27.80
C LEU A 5 12.72 12.43 26.84
N ARG A 6 12.31 11.18 27.08
CA ARG A 6 12.63 10.09 26.15
C ARG A 6 11.94 10.38 24.82
N SER A 7 12.55 10.00 23.69
CA SER A 7 11.94 10.25 22.37
C SER A 7 10.48 9.77 22.33
N SER A 8 10.19 8.59 22.90
CA SER A 8 8.86 8.00 22.99
C SER A 8 7.78 8.85 23.66
N GLU A 9 8.13 9.86 24.46
CA GLU A 9 7.18 10.71 25.20
C GLU A 9 6.71 11.92 24.39
N VAL A 10 7.30 12.15 23.21
CA VAL A 10 7.00 13.31 22.37
C VAL A 10 6.76 12.90 20.92
N CYS A 11 5.93 13.67 20.22
CA CYS A 11 5.70 13.56 18.79
C CYS A 11 6.96 13.94 18.01
N ALA A 12 7.33 13.09 17.07
CA ALA A 12 8.53 13.25 16.25
C ALA A 12 8.51 14.51 15.39
N ASP A 13 7.34 15.07 15.07
CA ASP A 13 7.21 16.16 14.09
C ASP A 13 6.99 17.53 14.72
N CYS A 14 6.19 17.62 15.79
CA CYS A 14 5.91 18.89 16.46
C CYS A 14 6.39 18.96 17.91
N SER A 15 6.99 17.88 18.43
CA SER A 15 7.40 17.76 19.84
C SER A 15 6.26 17.85 20.86
N GLY A 16 4.99 17.71 20.42
CA GLY A 16 3.84 17.62 21.32
C GLY A 16 3.91 16.38 22.21
N PRO A 17 3.41 16.42 23.45
CA PRO A 17 3.49 15.28 24.37
C PRO A 17 2.58 14.12 23.95
N ASP A 18 2.88 12.93 24.49
CA ASP A 18 2.01 11.74 24.47
C ASP A 18 1.47 11.36 23.08
N PRO A 19 2.35 11.04 22.10
CA PRO A 19 1.90 10.62 20.78
C PRO A 19 1.05 9.33 20.84
N SER A 20 0.02 9.26 20.00
CA SER A 20 -0.97 8.18 19.93
C SER A 20 -0.80 7.29 18.69
N TRP A 21 0.02 7.70 17.72
CA TRP A 21 0.24 7.00 16.46
C TRP A 21 1.71 6.72 16.22
N ALA A 22 1.97 5.78 15.33
CA ALA A 22 3.29 5.49 14.79
C ALA A 22 3.29 5.62 13.26
N SER A 23 4.39 6.14 12.72
CA SER A 23 4.77 5.93 11.33
C SER A 23 5.77 4.78 11.28
N VAL A 24 5.28 3.59 10.91
CA VAL A 24 6.01 2.31 11.07
C VAL A 24 7.30 2.31 10.25
N ASN A 25 7.22 2.62 8.96
CA ASN A 25 8.37 2.66 8.06
C ASN A 25 9.35 3.81 8.37
N ARG A 26 8.95 4.83 9.13
CA ARG A 26 9.85 5.93 9.54
C ARG A 26 10.47 5.71 10.90
N GLY A 27 9.99 4.73 11.68
CA GLY A 27 10.47 4.46 13.02
C GLY A 27 10.18 5.62 13.98
N THR A 28 9.01 6.24 13.89
CA THR A 28 8.65 7.43 14.69
C THR A 28 7.26 7.32 15.33
N PHE A 29 7.08 7.96 16.49
CA PHE A 29 5.77 8.20 17.08
C PHE A 29 5.29 9.63 16.82
N ILE A 30 4.01 9.79 16.52
CA ILE A 30 3.39 11.05 16.10
C ILE A 30 2.05 11.27 16.81
N CYS A 31 1.68 12.53 17.06
CA CYS A 31 0.38 12.88 17.64
C CYS A 31 -0.72 12.86 16.57
N ASP A 32 -1.98 12.97 17.01
CA ASP A 32 -3.15 12.95 16.12
C ASP A 32 -3.07 14.00 15.01
N GLU A 33 -2.78 15.26 15.36
CA GLU A 33 -2.67 16.37 14.39
C GLU A 33 -1.60 16.16 13.33
N CYS A 34 -0.47 15.53 13.67
CA CYS A 34 0.55 15.18 12.69
C CYS A 34 0.13 13.95 11.88
N CYS A 35 -0.53 12.99 12.52
CA CYS A 35 -1.04 11.79 11.86
C CYS A 35 -2.08 12.12 10.77
N SER A 36 -2.96 13.11 10.96
CA SER A 36 -3.91 13.52 9.92
C SER A 36 -3.21 13.93 8.62
N VAL A 37 -2.07 14.62 8.73
CA VAL A 37 -1.23 14.95 7.58
C VAL A 37 -0.58 13.70 7.00
N HIS A 38 0.02 12.83 7.83
CA HIS A 38 0.65 11.58 7.35
C HIS A 38 -0.31 10.70 6.54
N ARG A 39 -1.58 10.62 6.96
CA ARG A 39 -2.64 9.88 6.24
C ARG A 39 -2.86 10.42 4.83
N SER A 40 -2.75 11.73 4.64
CA SER A 40 -2.88 12.37 3.32
C SER A 40 -1.69 12.11 2.37
N LEU A 41 -0.55 11.64 2.88
CA LEU A 41 0.65 11.36 2.06
C LEU A 41 0.63 9.97 1.43
N GLY A 42 -0.17 9.04 1.98
CA GLY A 42 -0.22 7.66 1.53
C GLY A 42 0.91 6.77 2.07
N ARG A 43 0.69 5.45 2.00
CA ARG A 43 1.55 4.42 2.62
C ARG A 43 2.96 4.36 2.04
N HIS A 44 3.14 4.76 0.78
CA HIS A 44 4.46 4.87 0.13
C HIS A 44 5.36 5.91 0.83
N VAL A 45 4.78 6.92 1.48
CA VAL A 45 5.51 7.88 2.32
C VAL A 45 5.49 7.46 3.78
N SER A 46 4.31 7.17 4.34
CA SER A 46 4.13 6.86 5.76
C SER A 46 3.05 5.80 5.98
N GLN A 47 3.44 4.69 6.60
CA GLN A 47 2.56 3.62 7.04
C GLN A 47 2.10 3.92 8.48
N VAL A 48 0.87 4.42 8.64
CA VAL A 48 0.34 4.86 9.94
C VAL A 48 -0.33 3.70 10.69
N ARG A 49 -0.17 3.66 12.02
CA ARG A 49 -0.90 2.72 12.89
C ARG A 49 -1.08 3.32 14.29
N HIS A 50 -2.27 3.17 14.86
CA HIS A 50 -2.55 3.66 16.22
C HIS A 50 -1.89 2.77 17.27
N LEU A 51 -1.32 3.36 18.33
CA LEU A 51 -0.52 2.65 19.33
C LEU A 51 -1.34 1.76 20.26
N LYS A 52 -2.60 2.14 20.55
CA LYS A 52 -3.40 1.52 21.63
C LYS A 52 -4.74 0.90 21.21
N HIS A 53 -5.19 1.11 19.97
CA HIS A 53 -6.56 0.75 19.56
C HIS A 53 -6.67 -0.71 19.13
N ALA A 54 -5.64 -1.22 18.47
CA ALA A 54 -5.56 -2.61 18.05
C ALA A 54 -4.26 -3.24 18.57
N PRO A 55 -4.24 -4.54 18.91
CA PRO A 55 -3.03 -5.22 19.33
C PRO A 55 -1.99 -5.19 18.22
N TRP A 56 -0.74 -5.02 18.61
CA TRP A 56 0.42 -5.09 17.72
C TRP A 56 1.04 -6.47 17.81
N PRO A 57 1.67 -6.98 16.72
CA PRO A 57 2.74 -7.94 16.89
C PRO A 57 3.79 -7.33 17.84
N PRO A 58 4.12 -7.98 18.98
CA PRO A 58 4.97 -7.37 20.00
C PRO A 58 6.32 -6.90 19.46
N THR A 59 6.93 -7.72 18.60
CA THR A 59 8.22 -7.47 17.95
C THR A 59 8.18 -6.30 16.96
N LEU A 60 7.04 -6.09 16.28
CA LEU A 60 6.87 -4.95 15.37
C LEU A 60 6.80 -3.63 16.14
N LEU A 61 6.02 -3.56 17.22
CA LEU A 61 5.96 -2.36 18.05
C LEU A 61 7.31 -2.08 18.72
N GLN A 62 7.97 -3.13 19.23
CA GLN A 62 9.30 -3.04 19.81
C GLN A 62 10.32 -2.52 18.78
N MET A 63 10.25 -2.94 17.52
CA MET A 63 11.12 -2.45 16.44
C MET A 63 10.94 -0.94 16.25
N VAL A 64 9.70 -0.45 16.14
CA VAL A 64 9.41 0.98 15.95
C VAL A 64 9.86 1.80 17.17
N GLU A 65 9.55 1.34 18.39
CA GLU A 65 9.95 2.01 19.63
C GLU A 65 11.48 2.07 19.76
N THR A 66 12.17 0.97 19.44
CA THR A 66 13.63 0.90 19.47
C THR A 66 14.23 1.87 18.47
N LEU A 67 13.72 1.92 17.23
CA LEU A 67 14.16 2.90 16.23
C LEU A 67 13.98 4.33 16.74
N TYR A 68 12.81 4.65 17.27
CA TYR A 68 12.49 6.01 17.68
C TYR A 68 13.37 6.48 18.85
N ASN A 69 13.58 5.61 19.84
CA ASN A 69 14.42 5.88 21.00
C ASN A 69 15.92 5.91 20.67
N ASN A 70 16.35 5.26 19.58
CA ASN A 70 17.75 5.22 19.14
C ASN A 70 18.00 6.12 17.92
N GLY A 71 17.26 7.22 17.79
CA GLY A 71 17.64 8.30 16.88
C GLY A 71 17.18 8.13 15.43
N ALA A 72 16.13 7.35 15.14
CA ALA A 72 15.51 7.35 13.81
C ALA A 72 15.18 8.77 13.31
N ASN A 73 14.72 9.65 14.20
CA ASN A 73 14.41 11.03 13.84
C ASN A 73 15.64 11.85 13.40
N SER A 74 16.85 11.46 13.80
CA SER A 74 18.09 12.12 13.36
C SER A 74 18.39 11.88 11.87
N ILE A 75 17.86 10.82 11.27
CA ILE A 75 17.95 10.58 9.82
C ILE A 75 17.09 11.62 9.09
N TRP A 76 15.85 11.80 9.55
CA TRP A 76 14.84 12.64 8.91
C TRP A 76 15.00 14.14 9.22
N GLU A 77 15.73 14.50 10.28
CA GLU A 77 15.97 15.88 10.74
C GLU A 77 17.46 16.25 10.79
N HIS A 78 18.32 15.53 10.07
CA HIS A 78 19.78 15.68 10.14
C HIS A 78 20.23 17.15 10.04
N SER A 79 19.77 17.89 9.02
CA SER A 79 20.17 19.30 8.83
C SER A 79 19.54 20.28 9.83
N LEU A 80 18.53 19.85 10.61
CA LEU A 80 17.98 20.66 11.70
C LEU A 80 18.80 20.48 12.99
N LEU A 81 19.53 19.37 13.09
CA LEU A 81 20.39 19.05 14.23
C LEU A 81 21.83 19.55 14.04
N ASP A 82 22.26 19.75 12.80
CA ASP A 82 23.60 20.26 12.47
C ASP A 82 23.70 21.78 12.74
N PRO A 83 24.53 22.22 13.71
CA PRO A 83 24.68 23.63 14.06
C PRO A 83 25.06 24.54 12.89
N ALA A 84 25.71 24.01 11.85
CA ALA A 84 26.10 24.77 10.68
C ALA A 84 24.92 25.15 9.76
N SER A 85 23.82 24.39 9.79
CA SER A 85 22.66 24.59 8.89
C SER A 85 21.43 25.22 9.55
N VAL A 86 21.42 25.38 10.88
CA VAL A 86 20.31 25.99 11.65
C VAL A 86 20.02 27.45 11.24
N MET A 87 20.98 28.14 10.62
CA MET A 87 20.85 29.55 10.20
C MET A 87 19.89 29.78 9.01
N SER A 88 19.37 28.72 8.38
CA SER A 88 18.58 28.80 7.14
C SER A 88 17.09 29.16 7.30
N GLY A 89 16.63 29.51 8.51
CA GLY A 89 15.21 29.82 8.78
C GLY A 89 14.28 28.60 8.75
N ARG A 90 14.81 27.41 8.49
CA ARG A 90 14.10 26.13 8.55
C ARG A 90 13.90 25.74 10.01
N ARG A 91 12.66 25.75 10.47
CA ARG A 91 12.31 25.36 11.85
C ARG A 91 11.38 24.17 11.86
N LYS A 92 11.57 23.31 12.87
CA LYS A 92 10.60 22.28 13.25
C LYS A 92 9.29 22.94 13.71
N ALA A 93 8.17 22.30 13.45
CA ALA A 93 6.88 22.76 13.95
C ALA A 93 6.82 22.68 15.49
N ASN A 94 6.09 23.58 16.11
CA ASN A 94 5.84 23.56 17.56
C ASN A 94 4.50 22.86 17.87
N PRO A 95 4.29 22.41 19.12
CA PRO A 95 3.04 21.74 19.50
C PRO A 95 1.79 22.62 19.26
N GLN A 96 1.92 23.94 19.45
CA GLN A 96 0.84 24.92 19.30
C GLN A 96 0.68 25.47 17.88
N ASP A 97 1.58 25.12 16.96
CA ASP A 97 1.45 25.56 15.57
C ASP A 97 0.18 24.97 14.96
N LYS A 98 -0.49 25.74 14.09
CA LYS A 98 -1.68 25.26 13.38
C LYS A 98 -1.31 24.05 12.52
N VAL A 99 -2.25 23.10 12.41
CA VAL A 99 -2.09 21.94 11.52
C VAL A 99 -1.80 22.43 10.09
N HIS A 100 -2.60 23.38 9.60
CA HIS A 100 -2.39 24.05 8.32
C HIS A 100 -2.07 25.54 8.47
N PRO A 101 -1.08 26.05 7.72
CA PRO A 101 -0.14 25.30 6.87
C PRO A 101 1.04 24.68 7.65
N ASN A 102 1.31 25.13 8.89
CA ASN A 102 2.62 24.97 9.54
C ASN A 102 3.07 23.51 9.75
N LYS A 103 2.28 22.69 10.47
CA LYS A 103 2.65 21.27 10.67
C LYS A 103 2.65 20.51 9.35
N ALA A 104 1.68 20.78 8.49
CA ALA A 104 1.52 20.09 7.23
C ALA A 104 2.68 20.33 6.25
N GLU A 105 3.14 21.58 6.11
CA GLU A 105 4.31 21.92 5.30
C GLU A 105 5.59 21.29 5.86
N PHE A 106 5.78 21.34 7.18
CA PHE A 106 6.93 20.71 7.81
C PHE A 106 6.98 19.19 7.56
N ILE A 107 5.85 18.50 7.75
CA ILE A 107 5.74 17.04 7.56
C ILE A 107 6.00 16.66 6.10
N ARG A 108 5.43 17.39 5.13
CA ARG A 108 5.72 17.17 3.70
C ARG A 108 7.18 17.42 3.38
N ALA A 109 7.75 18.51 3.88
CA ALA A 109 9.18 18.80 3.71
C ALA A 109 10.05 17.67 4.29
N LYS A 110 9.70 17.16 5.47
CA LYS A 110 10.45 16.13 6.19
C LYS A 110 10.43 14.77 5.49
N TYR A 111 9.25 14.27 5.12
CA TYR A 111 9.11 12.87 4.68
C TYR A 111 8.85 12.70 3.19
N GLN A 112 8.19 13.65 2.54
CA GLN A 112 7.87 13.58 1.12
C GLN A 112 8.98 14.22 0.28
N MET A 113 9.47 15.39 0.69
CA MET A 113 10.55 16.09 -0.02
C MET A 113 11.94 15.72 0.49
N LEU A 114 12.02 15.01 1.63
CA LEU A 114 13.28 14.65 2.30
C LEU A 114 14.21 15.87 2.50
N ALA A 115 13.66 17.04 2.82
CA ALA A 115 14.36 18.32 2.81
C ALA A 115 15.47 18.45 3.87
N PHE A 116 15.47 17.58 4.87
CA PHE A 116 16.38 17.66 6.02
C PHE A 116 17.30 16.44 6.20
N VAL A 117 17.27 15.48 5.28
CA VAL A 117 18.17 14.31 5.35
C VAL A 117 19.61 14.71 5.01
N HIS A 118 20.59 13.93 5.45
CA HIS A 118 22.01 14.17 5.12
C HIS A 118 22.29 14.01 3.62
N ARG A 119 21.69 12.98 2.99
CA ARG A 119 21.80 12.68 1.56
C ARG A 119 20.47 12.14 1.08
N LEU A 120 20.06 12.57 -0.12
CA LEU A 120 18.89 12.02 -0.79
C LEU A 120 19.14 10.57 -1.22
N PRO A 121 18.09 9.74 -1.33
CA PRO A 121 18.22 8.39 -1.89
C PRO A 121 18.81 8.43 -3.30
N CYS A 122 19.53 7.37 -3.66
CA CYS A 122 19.98 7.21 -5.04
C CYS A 122 18.77 7.17 -5.98
N ARG A 123 18.97 7.66 -7.21
CA ARG A 123 17.94 7.60 -8.25
C ARG A 123 17.77 6.16 -8.71
N ASP A 124 16.59 5.80 -9.22
CA ASP A 124 16.28 4.42 -9.63
C ASP A 124 17.17 3.93 -10.79
N ASP A 125 17.71 4.84 -11.60
CA ASP A 125 18.65 4.54 -12.68
C ASP A 125 20.10 4.33 -12.19
N ASP A 126 20.43 4.74 -10.95
CA ASP A 126 21.76 4.54 -10.35
C ASP A 126 21.89 3.13 -9.74
N SER A 127 21.92 2.15 -10.63
CA SER A 127 22.02 0.73 -10.25
C SER A 127 23.32 0.37 -9.52
N VAL A 128 24.39 1.17 -9.66
CA VAL A 128 25.68 0.90 -9.00
C VAL A 128 25.57 1.27 -7.53
N THR A 129 25.17 2.51 -7.22
CA THR A 129 24.99 2.96 -5.83
C THR A 129 23.96 2.12 -5.09
N ALA A 130 22.82 1.80 -5.73
CA ALA A 130 21.79 0.96 -5.14
C ALA A 130 22.32 -0.44 -4.77
N LYS A 131 23.13 -1.07 -5.64
CA LYS A 131 23.76 -2.38 -5.37
C LYS A 131 24.74 -2.30 -4.22
N ASP A 132 25.57 -1.26 -4.16
CA ASP A 132 26.56 -1.11 -3.09
C ASP A 132 25.92 -0.86 -1.73
N LEU A 133 24.88 -0.01 -1.67
CA LEU A 133 24.07 0.19 -0.46
C LEU A 133 23.37 -1.10 -0.04
N SER A 134 22.86 -1.88 -1.00
CA SER A 134 22.19 -3.15 -0.71
C SER A 134 23.15 -4.23 -0.20
N LYS A 135 24.39 -4.28 -0.71
CA LYS A 135 25.46 -5.13 -0.13
C LYS A 135 25.81 -4.70 1.30
N GLN A 136 25.87 -3.40 1.56
CA GLN A 136 26.09 -2.89 2.92
C GLN A 136 24.93 -3.30 3.85
N LEU A 137 23.68 -3.18 3.40
CA LEU A 137 22.50 -3.60 4.16
C LEU A 137 22.57 -5.10 4.47
N HIS A 138 22.85 -5.92 3.46
CA HIS A 138 23.03 -7.38 3.59
C HIS A 138 24.01 -7.75 4.70
N SER A 139 25.12 -7.03 4.81
CA SER A 139 26.11 -7.26 5.88
C SER A 139 25.70 -6.72 7.25
N SER A 140 24.98 -5.60 7.28
CA SER A 140 24.65 -4.84 8.51
C SER A 140 23.59 -5.53 9.37
N VAL A 141 22.61 -6.17 8.72
CA VAL A 141 21.47 -6.84 9.37
C VAL A 141 21.86 -8.06 10.21
N ARG A 142 23.12 -8.48 10.17
CA ARG A 142 23.68 -9.49 11.09
C ARG A 142 23.81 -8.97 12.53
N THR A 143 23.80 -7.65 12.73
CA THR A 143 23.91 -6.98 14.04
C THR A 143 22.61 -6.27 14.40
N GLY A 144 22.41 -5.95 15.69
CA GLY A 144 21.19 -5.32 16.19
C GLY A 144 21.05 -3.80 15.94
N ASN A 145 21.93 -3.18 15.13
CA ASN A 145 21.87 -1.74 14.89
C ASN A 145 20.79 -1.39 13.84
N LEU A 146 19.56 -1.13 14.31
CA LEU A 146 18.43 -0.76 13.46
C LEU A 146 18.62 0.58 12.77
N GLU A 147 19.24 1.57 13.43
CA GLU A 147 19.47 2.90 12.86
C GLU A 147 20.32 2.84 11.59
N THR A 148 21.37 2.00 11.60
CA THR A 148 22.23 1.78 10.42
C THR A 148 21.44 1.19 9.26
N CYS A 149 20.59 0.19 9.54
CA CYS A 149 19.78 -0.45 8.51
C CYS A 149 18.71 0.51 7.95
N LEU A 150 18.03 1.27 8.82
CA LEU A 150 17.07 2.30 8.41
C LEU A 150 17.74 3.38 7.56
N ARG A 151 18.95 3.81 7.92
CA ARG A 151 19.72 4.79 7.15
C ARG A 151 20.05 4.26 5.75
N LEU A 152 20.51 3.02 5.63
CA LEU A 152 20.80 2.40 4.32
C LEU A 152 19.53 2.29 3.47
N LEU A 153 18.42 1.86 4.05
CA LEU A 153 17.11 1.81 3.38
C LEU A 153 16.67 3.22 2.92
N SER A 154 16.88 4.26 3.74
CA SER A 154 16.56 5.65 3.38
C SER A 154 17.42 6.20 2.24
N LEU A 155 18.58 5.59 1.97
CA LEU A 155 19.49 5.96 0.88
C LEU A 155 19.22 5.18 -0.42
N GLY A 156 18.29 4.21 -0.41
CA GLY A 156 17.95 3.40 -1.58
C GLY A 156 18.47 1.97 -1.56
N ALA A 157 18.94 1.45 -0.41
CA ALA A 157 19.20 0.02 -0.27
C ALA A 157 17.90 -0.78 -0.44
N GLN A 158 17.97 -1.92 -1.15
CA GLN A 158 16.81 -2.77 -1.40
C GLN A 158 16.71 -3.86 -0.33
N ALA A 159 15.61 -3.90 0.41
CA ALA A 159 15.38 -4.89 1.47
C ALA A 159 15.32 -6.33 0.93
N ASN A 160 14.82 -6.51 -0.30
CA ASN A 160 14.75 -7.80 -0.98
C ASN A 160 15.93 -8.07 -1.93
N PHE A 161 17.05 -7.37 -1.77
CA PHE A 161 18.24 -7.54 -2.61
C PHE A 161 18.75 -8.99 -2.59
N PHE A 162 18.93 -9.60 -3.75
CA PHE A 162 19.54 -10.93 -3.87
C PHE A 162 21.05 -10.79 -4.11
N HIS A 163 21.87 -11.18 -3.14
CA HIS A 163 23.31 -11.00 -3.23
C HIS A 163 23.93 -12.00 -4.24
N PRO A 164 24.56 -11.55 -5.34
CA PRO A 164 25.02 -12.47 -6.40
C PRO A 164 26.06 -13.49 -5.93
N GLU A 165 27.02 -13.07 -5.09
CA GLU A 165 28.10 -13.95 -4.62
C GLU A 165 27.74 -14.79 -3.38
N LYS A 166 26.79 -14.33 -2.55
CA LYS A 166 26.37 -15.04 -1.33
C LYS A 166 25.12 -15.90 -1.55
N GLY A 167 24.40 -15.64 -2.63
CA GLY A 167 23.23 -16.41 -3.05
C GLY A 167 22.03 -16.27 -2.13
N ASN A 168 21.89 -15.18 -1.36
CA ASN A 168 20.79 -14.99 -0.41
C ASN A 168 20.45 -13.50 -0.20
N THR A 169 19.33 -13.24 0.48
CA THR A 169 18.83 -11.89 0.76
C THR A 169 19.20 -11.39 2.17
N PRO A 170 19.11 -10.07 2.47
CA PRO A 170 19.27 -9.56 3.83
C PRO A 170 18.39 -10.29 4.86
N LEU A 171 17.16 -10.66 4.49
CA LEU A 171 16.24 -11.35 5.40
C LEU A 171 16.75 -12.76 5.78
N HIS A 172 17.44 -13.46 4.88
CA HIS A 172 18.11 -14.73 5.21
C HIS A 172 19.20 -14.52 6.26
N VAL A 173 20.01 -13.46 6.11
CA VAL A 173 21.10 -13.13 7.06
C VAL A 173 20.53 -12.79 8.43
N ALA A 174 19.52 -11.92 8.49
CA ALA A 174 18.85 -11.56 9.74
C ALA A 174 18.23 -12.80 10.42
N SER A 175 17.58 -13.67 9.65
CA SER A 175 16.92 -14.88 10.15
C SER A 175 17.91 -15.89 10.71
N LYS A 176 19.01 -16.14 10.00
CA LYS A 176 20.09 -17.02 10.47
C LYS A 176 20.75 -16.49 11.75
N ALA A 177 20.85 -15.17 11.89
CA ALA A 177 21.43 -14.50 13.05
C ALA A 177 20.45 -14.27 14.21
N GLY A 178 19.18 -14.63 14.07
CA GLY A 178 18.14 -14.40 15.09
C GLY A 178 17.81 -12.92 15.33
N GLN A 179 18.09 -12.05 14.36
CA GLN A 179 17.89 -10.60 14.48
C GLN A 179 16.43 -10.23 14.19
N ILE A 180 15.55 -10.52 15.15
CA ILE A 180 14.09 -10.39 14.97
C ILE A 180 13.64 -8.97 14.61
N LEU A 181 14.22 -7.94 15.26
CA LEU A 181 13.86 -6.55 14.94
C LEU A 181 14.38 -6.11 13.57
N GLN A 182 15.51 -6.66 13.11
CA GLN A 182 16.00 -6.41 11.75
C GLN A 182 15.07 -7.06 10.71
N ALA A 183 14.59 -8.27 10.99
CA ALA A 183 13.62 -8.94 10.14
C ALA A 183 12.30 -8.14 10.01
N GLU A 184 11.78 -7.58 11.11
CA GLU A 184 10.62 -6.69 11.08
C GLU A 184 10.86 -5.45 10.23
N LEU A 185 11.99 -4.77 10.41
CA LEU A 185 12.33 -3.59 9.62
C LEU A 185 12.45 -3.92 8.12
N LEU A 186 13.13 -5.01 7.78
CA LEU A 186 13.25 -5.46 6.39
C LEU A 186 11.89 -5.80 5.79
N ALA A 187 11.01 -6.46 6.53
CA ALA A 187 9.66 -6.80 6.09
C ALA A 187 8.81 -5.55 5.83
N VAL A 188 8.89 -4.52 6.69
CA VAL A 188 8.22 -3.22 6.48
C VAL A 188 8.65 -2.54 5.18
N TYR A 189 9.88 -2.80 4.74
CA TYR A 189 10.46 -2.34 3.47
C TYR A 189 10.34 -3.36 2.32
N GLY A 190 9.49 -4.39 2.48
CA GLY A 190 9.14 -5.31 1.39
C GLY A 190 10.08 -6.49 1.20
N ALA A 191 10.90 -6.86 2.20
CA ALA A 191 11.61 -8.14 2.15
C ALA A 191 10.62 -9.31 2.25
N ASP A 192 10.77 -10.29 1.37
CA ASP A 192 9.84 -11.42 1.26
C ASP A 192 10.35 -12.65 2.05
N PRO A 193 9.61 -13.11 3.09
CA PRO A 193 9.95 -14.33 3.83
C PRO A 193 9.80 -15.63 3.04
N GLY A 194 9.14 -15.61 1.88
CA GLY A 194 8.95 -16.75 0.99
C GLY A 194 10.08 -16.94 -0.03
N THR A 195 10.97 -15.96 -0.20
CA THR A 195 12.06 -16.02 -1.18
C THR A 195 13.04 -17.13 -0.83
N GLN A 196 13.40 -17.97 -1.82
CA GLN A 196 14.40 -19.02 -1.67
C GLN A 196 15.81 -18.52 -2.00
N ASP A 197 16.81 -18.94 -1.22
CA ASP A 197 18.22 -18.73 -1.51
C ASP A 197 18.76 -19.72 -2.56
N SER A 198 20.04 -19.62 -2.91
CA SER A 198 20.72 -20.54 -3.84
C SER A 198 20.77 -21.99 -3.36
N SER A 199 20.44 -22.27 -2.10
CA SER A 199 20.29 -23.63 -1.55
C SER A 199 18.83 -24.10 -1.48
N GLY A 200 17.89 -23.31 -2.00
CA GLY A 200 16.45 -23.58 -1.96
C GLY A 200 15.81 -23.36 -0.59
N LYS A 201 16.51 -22.74 0.37
CA LYS A 201 16.02 -22.47 1.72
C LYS A 201 15.43 -21.08 1.82
N THR A 202 14.39 -20.95 2.62
CA THR A 202 13.76 -19.66 2.94
C THR A 202 14.35 -19.03 4.21
N PRO A 203 14.13 -17.73 4.47
CA PRO A 203 14.44 -17.11 5.76
C PRO A 203 13.82 -17.86 6.94
N VAL A 204 12.57 -18.35 6.80
CA VAL A 204 11.88 -19.15 7.83
C VAL A 204 12.69 -20.41 8.16
N ASP A 205 13.24 -21.09 7.15
CA ASP A 205 14.04 -22.29 7.36
C ASP A 205 15.33 -22.01 8.14
N TYR A 206 15.99 -20.88 7.88
CA TYR A 206 17.18 -20.47 8.63
C TYR A 206 16.86 -20.07 10.07
N ALA A 207 15.74 -19.38 10.31
CA ALA A 207 15.29 -19.08 11.67
C ALA A 207 15.05 -20.38 12.46
N ARG A 208 14.37 -21.36 11.88
CA ARG A 208 14.15 -22.69 12.50
C ARG A 208 15.46 -23.44 12.74
N GLN A 209 16.35 -23.50 11.75
CA GLN A 209 17.65 -24.17 11.87
C GLN A 209 18.56 -23.53 12.93
N GLY A 210 18.45 -22.21 13.11
CA GLY A 210 19.17 -21.47 14.15
C GLY A 210 18.57 -21.56 15.56
N GLY A 211 17.43 -22.23 15.74
CA GLY A 211 16.71 -22.29 17.02
C GLY A 211 15.90 -21.03 17.34
N HIS A 212 15.75 -20.12 16.39
CA HIS A 212 15.03 -18.84 16.55
C HIS A 212 13.53 -19.03 16.29
N HIS A 213 12.87 -19.82 17.13
CA HIS A 213 11.47 -20.25 16.90
C HIS A 213 10.47 -19.09 16.88
N GLU A 214 10.61 -18.10 17.76
CA GLU A 214 9.77 -16.89 17.77
C GLU A 214 9.88 -16.13 16.44
N LEU A 215 11.09 -15.96 15.93
CA LEU A 215 11.32 -15.33 14.63
C LEU A 215 10.74 -16.17 13.49
N ALA A 216 10.88 -17.51 13.54
CA ALA A 216 10.30 -18.38 12.52
C ALA A 216 8.77 -18.27 12.46
N GLU A 217 8.09 -18.26 13.61
CA GLU A 217 6.63 -18.05 13.67
C GLU A 217 6.26 -16.66 13.14
N ARG A 218 6.99 -15.63 13.57
CA ARG A 218 6.73 -14.26 13.14
C ARG A 218 6.94 -14.04 11.64
N LEU A 219 7.95 -14.68 11.05
CA LEU A 219 8.18 -14.61 9.59
C LEU A 219 7.05 -15.26 8.79
N VAL A 220 6.42 -16.31 9.31
CA VAL A 220 5.23 -16.90 8.70
C VAL A 220 4.07 -15.90 8.77
N GLU A 221 3.83 -15.25 9.91
CA GLU A 221 2.80 -14.19 10.00
C GLU A 221 3.07 -13.05 9.01
N ILE A 222 4.33 -12.62 8.86
CA ILE A 222 4.72 -11.58 7.91
C ILE A 222 4.45 -12.04 6.46
N GLN A 223 4.74 -13.29 6.13
CA GLN A 223 4.53 -13.85 4.79
C GLN A 223 3.05 -13.77 4.36
N TYR A 224 2.12 -13.96 5.29
CA TYR A 224 0.67 -13.97 5.03
C TYR A 224 -0.03 -12.68 5.45
N GLU A 225 0.68 -11.67 5.93
CA GLU A 225 0.13 -10.39 6.45
C GLU A 225 -0.93 -9.78 5.52
N LEU A 226 -0.69 -9.81 4.19
CA LEU A 226 -1.66 -9.31 3.21
C LEU A 226 -3.00 -10.02 3.33
N THR A 227 -3.01 -11.34 3.17
CA THR A 227 -4.22 -12.16 3.17
C THR A 227 -4.84 -12.28 4.56
N ASP A 228 -4.02 -12.27 5.61
CA ASP A 228 -4.48 -12.23 6.99
C ASP A 228 -5.28 -10.98 7.29
N ARG A 229 -4.80 -9.82 6.82
CA ARG A 229 -5.51 -8.56 7.02
C ARG A 229 -6.81 -8.49 6.24
N LEU A 230 -6.80 -8.97 4.99
CA LEU A 230 -8.02 -9.08 4.17
C LEU A 230 -9.07 -9.99 4.84
N ALA A 231 -8.67 -11.13 5.38
CA ALA A 231 -9.57 -12.03 6.09
C ALA A 231 -10.08 -11.40 7.40
N PHE A 232 -9.18 -10.78 8.18
CA PHE A 232 -9.53 -10.10 9.42
C PHE A 232 -10.54 -8.97 9.21
N TYR A 233 -10.40 -8.19 8.15
CA TYR A 233 -11.33 -7.11 7.80
C TYR A 233 -12.78 -7.60 7.66
N LEU A 234 -13.01 -8.81 7.12
CA LEU A 234 -14.35 -9.34 6.90
C LEU A 234 -14.91 -10.15 8.08
N CYS A 235 -14.07 -10.89 8.80
CA CYS A 235 -14.54 -11.85 9.82
C CYS A 235 -13.95 -11.65 11.22
N GLY A 236 -13.06 -10.68 11.42
CA GLY A 236 -12.43 -10.38 12.70
C GLY A 236 -11.52 -11.51 13.22
N ARG A 237 -11.09 -12.44 12.35
CA ARG A 237 -10.28 -13.61 12.69
C ARG A 237 -9.11 -13.75 11.71
N LYS A 238 -7.99 -14.28 12.20
CA LYS A 238 -6.82 -14.64 11.40
C LYS A 238 -6.63 -16.16 11.35
N PRO A 239 -6.00 -16.70 10.29
CA PRO A 239 -5.70 -18.13 10.19
C PRO A 239 -4.78 -18.60 11.32
N ASP A 240 -4.91 -19.88 11.70
CA ASP A 240 -3.98 -20.51 12.63
C ASP A 240 -2.79 -21.12 11.89
N HIS A 241 -1.75 -20.29 11.71
CA HIS A 241 -0.54 -20.69 11.01
C HIS A 241 0.23 -21.82 11.69
N LYS A 242 0.08 -22.02 13.01
CA LYS A 242 0.79 -23.08 13.73
C LYS A 242 0.31 -24.47 13.32
N ASN A 243 -0.97 -24.56 12.95
CA ASN A 243 -1.61 -25.78 12.49
C ASN A 243 -1.57 -25.97 10.97
N GLY A 244 -0.75 -25.18 10.25
CA GLY A 244 -0.64 -25.23 8.79
C GLY A 244 -1.82 -24.64 8.04
N GLN A 245 -2.77 -23.99 8.74
CA GLN A 245 -3.85 -23.25 8.10
C GLN A 245 -3.40 -21.82 7.82
N HIS A 246 -3.04 -21.54 6.57
CA HIS A 246 -2.55 -20.21 6.16
C HIS A 246 -3.61 -19.30 5.52
N PHE A 247 -4.83 -19.79 5.29
CA PHE A 247 -5.92 -18.99 4.72
C PHE A 247 -7.24 -19.21 5.46
N ILE A 248 -8.03 -18.14 5.52
CA ILE A 248 -9.46 -18.15 5.84
C ILE A 248 -10.18 -17.55 4.64
N ILE A 249 -11.19 -18.27 4.12
CA ILE A 249 -12.05 -17.78 3.05
C ILE A 249 -13.44 -17.52 3.66
N PRO A 250 -13.84 -16.25 3.86
CA PRO A 250 -15.17 -15.92 4.37
C PRO A 250 -16.28 -16.37 3.42
N GLN A 251 -17.45 -16.72 3.97
CA GLN A 251 -18.67 -16.98 3.19
C GLN A 251 -19.59 -15.76 3.25
N MET A 252 -20.19 -15.41 2.11
CA MET A 252 -21.23 -14.38 2.05
C MET A 252 -22.54 -14.97 2.59
N ALA A 253 -23.30 -14.18 3.37
CA ALA A 253 -24.58 -14.61 3.94
C ALA A 253 -25.64 -14.97 2.88
N ASP A 254 -25.53 -14.42 1.66
CA ASP A 254 -26.47 -14.62 0.55
C ASP A 254 -26.06 -15.78 -0.39
N SER A 255 -25.33 -16.78 0.09
CA SER A 255 -24.89 -17.93 -0.73
C SER A 255 -26.03 -18.78 -1.33
N SER A 256 -27.30 -18.44 -1.02
CA SER A 256 -28.50 -19.07 -1.58
C SER A 256 -29.03 -18.42 -2.86
N LEU A 257 -28.52 -17.25 -3.25
CA LEU A 257 -28.85 -16.60 -4.52
C LEU A 257 -27.73 -16.88 -5.51
N ASP A 258 -28.07 -17.37 -6.71
CA ASP A 258 -27.11 -17.61 -7.79
C ASP A 258 -26.15 -16.41 -7.92
N LEU A 259 -24.85 -16.67 -7.79
CA LEU A 259 -23.83 -15.64 -8.02
C LEU A 259 -24.14 -15.00 -9.38
N SER A 260 -24.38 -13.68 -9.34
CA SER A 260 -24.66 -12.85 -10.51
C SER A 260 -23.68 -13.20 -11.64
N GLU A 261 -24.17 -13.29 -12.87
CA GLU A 261 -23.32 -13.52 -14.05
C GLU A 261 -22.20 -12.48 -14.16
N LEU A 262 -22.44 -11.25 -13.69
CA LEU A 262 -21.41 -10.21 -13.57
C LEU A 262 -20.32 -10.58 -12.56
N ALA A 263 -20.68 -11.14 -11.40
CA ALA A 263 -19.72 -11.57 -10.38
C ALA A 263 -18.88 -12.76 -10.88
N LYS A 264 -19.50 -13.72 -11.55
CA LYS A 264 -18.78 -14.84 -12.21
C LYS A 264 -17.81 -14.32 -13.27
N ALA A 265 -18.24 -13.40 -14.12
CA ALA A 265 -17.39 -12.80 -15.15
C ALA A 265 -16.21 -12.00 -14.54
N ALA A 266 -16.46 -11.24 -13.48
CA ALA A 266 -15.43 -10.50 -12.75
C ALA A 266 -14.38 -11.44 -12.14
N LYS A 267 -14.82 -12.52 -11.48
CA LYS A 267 -13.93 -13.55 -10.93
C LYS A 267 -13.07 -14.22 -12.01
N LYS A 268 -13.65 -14.51 -13.18
CA LYS A 268 -12.90 -15.05 -14.33
C LYS A 268 -11.83 -14.08 -14.82
N LYS A 269 -12.13 -12.78 -14.88
CA LYS A 269 -11.14 -11.74 -15.22
C LYS A 269 -10.03 -11.66 -14.18
N LEU A 270 -10.35 -11.71 -12.90
CA LEU A 270 -9.36 -11.74 -11.81
C LEU A 270 -8.42 -12.95 -11.96
N GLN A 271 -8.98 -14.14 -12.19
CA GLN A 271 -8.23 -15.38 -12.36
C GLN A 271 -7.32 -15.39 -13.59
N SER A 272 -7.66 -14.61 -14.62
CA SER A 272 -6.84 -14.47 -15.84
C SER A 272 -5.58 -13.63 -15.65
N LEU A 273 -5.47 -12.88 -14.54
CA LEU A 273 -4.26 -12.11 -14.22
C LEU A 273 -3.06 -13.03 -13.98
N SER A 274 -1.87 -12.60 -14.41
CA SER A 274 -0.60 -13.20 -14.00
C SER A 274 -0.40 -13.04 -12.50
N ASN A 275 0.48 -13.83 -11.88
CA ASN A 275 0.76 -13.72 -10.44
C ASN A 275 1.23 -12.30 -10.08
N HIS A 276 2.12 -11.72 -10.87
CA HIS A 276 2.59 -10.36 -10.67
C HIS A 276 1.44 -9.35 -10.67
N LEU A 277 0.58 -9.32 -11.71
CA LEU A 277 -0.54 -8.37 -11.77
C LEU A 277 -1.59 -8.62 -10.68
N PHE A 278 -1.78 -9.89 -10.29
CA PHE A 278 -2.65 -10.25 -9.17
C PHE A 278 -2.11 -9.72 -7.83
N GLU A 279 -0.81 -9.86 -7.57
CA GLU A 279 -0.15 -9.34 -6.37
C GLU A 279 -0.25 -7.81 -6.30
N GLU A 280 -0.05 -7.11 -7.43
CA GLU A 280 -0.23 -5.65 -7.50
C GLU A 280 -1.67 -5.23 -7.15
N LEU A 281 -2.68 -5.93 -7.68
CA LEU A 281 -4.09 -5.68 -7.34
C LEU A 281 -4.39 -6.01 -5.87
N ALA A 282 -3.84 -7.11 -5.36
CA ALA A 282 -4.01 -7.51 -3.97
C ALA A 282 -3.42 -6.47 -3.00
N MET A 283 -2.27 -5.86 -3.35
CA MET A 283 -1.70 -4.73 -2.61
C MET A 283 -2.57 -3.47 -2.68
N ASP A 284 -3.17 -3.18 -3.83
CA ASP A 284 -4.09 -2.04 -3.97
C ASP A 284 -5.35 -2.21 -3.08
N VAL A 285 -5.89 -3.44 -2.99
CA VAL A 285 -7.00 -3.76 -2.09
C VAL A 285 -6.57 -3.77 -0.62
N TYR A 286 -5.35 -4.23 -0.31
CA TYR A 286 -4.77 -4.15 1.04
C TYR A 286 -4.69 -2.70 1.52
N ASP A 287 -4.23 -1.78 0.67
CA ASP A 287 -4.16 -0.36 0.98
C ASP A 287 -5.56 0.23 1.26
N GLU A 288 -6.59 -0.16 0.49
CA GLU A 288 -7.96 0.30 0.73
C GLU A 288 -8.55 -0.27 2.04
N VAL A 289 -8.25 -1.53 2.38
CA VAL A 289 -8.60 -2.10 3.69
C VAL A 289 -7.94 -1.29 4.81
N ASP A 290 -6.63 -1.03 4.70
CA ASP A 290 -5.88 -0.21 5.66
C ASP A 290 -6.49 1.19 5.82
N ARG A 291 -6.90 1.82 4.72
CA ARG A 291 -7.55 3.14 4.73
C ARG A 291 -8.90 3.10 5.46
N ARG A 292 -9.78 2.15 5.14
CA ARG A 292 -11.11 1.99 5.76
C ARG A 292 -11.01 1.67 7.25
N GLU A 293 -10.10 0.78 7.64
CA GLU A 293 -9.83 0.49 9.05
C GLU A 293 -9.31 1.73 9.78
N THR A 294 -8.35 2.45 9.17
CA THR A 294 -7.79 3.66 9.77
C THR A 294 -8.84 4.77 9.93
N ASP A 295 -9.78 4.92 8.98
CA ASP A 295 -10.93 5.83 9.12
C ASP A 295 -11.78 5.48 10.35
N ALA A 296 -12.09 4.19 10.55
CA ALA A 296 -12.86 3.74 11.70
C ALA A 296 -12.11 4.02 13.02
N VAL A 297 -10.80 3.75 13.06
CA VAL A 297 -9.95 4.07 14.23
C VAL A 297 -9.91 5.58 14.48
N TRP A 298 -9.80 6.38 13.42
CA TRP A 298 -9.78 7.83 13.53
C TRP A 298 -11.07 8.36 14.15
N LEU A 299 -12.24 7.92 13.65
CA LEU A 299 -13.54 8.29 14.21
C LEU A 299 -13.71 7.84 15.67
N ALA A 300 -13.15 6.68 16.04
CA ALA A 300 -13.23 6.15 17.40
C ALA A 300 -12.28 6.81 18.41
N THR A 301 -11.20 7.46 17.94
CA THR A 301 -10.14 8.02 18.78
C THR A 301 -10.17 9.55 18.87
N GLN A 302 -10.74 10.22 17.87
CA GLN A 302 -10.77 11.68 17.84
C GLN A 302 -11.96 12.28 18.60
N ASN A 303 -11.72 13.47 19.16
CA ASN A 303 -12.77 14.28 19.77
C ASN A 303 -13.67 14.91 18.69
N HIS A 304 -14.94 15.16 19.04
CA HIS A 304 -15.94 15.71 18.11
C HIS A 304 -15.51 17.03 17.45
N SER A 305 -14.82 17.91 18.19
CA SER A 305 -14.31 19.18 17.64
C SER A 305 -13.31 18.97 16.50
N THR A 306 -12.43 17.96 16.60
CA THR A 306 -11.43 17.67 15.56
C THR A 306 -12.14 17.17 14.30
N LEU A 307 -13.09 16.24 14.45
CA LEU A 307 -13.81 15.63 13.33
C LEU A 307 -14.62 16.64 12.49
N VAL A 308 -15.18 17.67 13.13
CA VAL A 308 -16.00 18.68 12.44
C VAL A 308 -15.15 19.77 11.78
N THR A 309 -13.90 19.97 12.24
CA THR A 309 -13.01 21.03 11.74
C THR A 309 -11.94 20.52 10.78
N GLU A 310 -11.80 19.20 10.63
CA GLU A 310 -10.76 18.59 9.83
C GLU A 310 -10.99 18.77 8.34
N THR A 311 -10.02 19.41 7.68
CA THR A 311 -10.01 19.64 6.22
C THR A 311 -9.10 18.68 5.46
N THR A 312 -8.45 17.73 6.15
CA THR A 312 -7.43 16.81 5.62
C THR A 312 -7.91 15.43 5.22
N VAL A 313 -9.19 15.11 5.43
CA VAL A 313 -9.70 13.77 5.13
C VAL A 313 -9.76 13.59 3.61
N VAL A 314 -8.84 12.79 3.07
CA VAL A 314 -8.90 12.32 1.68
C VAL A 314 -9.80 11.08 1.65
N PRO A 315 -10.95 11.11 0.96
CA PRO A 315 -11.96 10.03 1.04
C PRO A 315 -11.58 8.78 0.23
N PHE A 316 -10.37 8.75 -0.34
CA PHE A 316 -9.84 7.69 -1.18
C PHE A 316 -8.32 7.59 -0.99
N LEU A 317 -7.70 6.56 -1.57
CA LEU A 317 -6.26 6.38 -1.49
C LEU A 317 -5.48 7.58 -2.08
N PRO A 318 -4.51 8.15 -1.34
CA PRO A 318 -3.65 9.20 -1.86
C PRO A 318 -2.89 8.76 -3.11
N VAL A 319 -2.60 9.73 -3.98
CA VAL A 319 -1.82 9.51 -5.21
C VAL A 319 -0.40 9.10 -4.84
N ASN A 320 0.10 8.03 -5.46
CA ASN A 320 1.51 7.68 -5.43
C ASN A 320 2.18 8.17 -6.74
N PRO A 321 3.14 9.11 -6.68
CA PRO A 321 3.85 9.60 -7.86
C PRO A 321 4.59 8.52 -8.65
N GLU A 322 4.98 7.42 -8.01
CA GLU A 322 5.66 6.29 -8.64
C GLU A 322 4.73 5.41 -9.50
N TYR A 323 3.41 5.58 -9.35
CA TYR A 323 2.42 4.82 -10.10
C TYR A 323 1.90 5.62 -11.30
N SER A 324 1.56 4.89 -12.37
CA SER A 324 0.86 5.48 -13.51
C SER A 324 -0.48 6.07 -13.10
N SER A 325 -0.98 7.02 -13.90
CA SER A 325 -2.32 7.61 -13.70
C SER A 325 -3.42 6.55 -13.69
N THR A 326 -3.33 5.55 -14.57
CA THR A 326 -4.27 4.42 -14.64
C THR A 326 -4.31 3.63 -13.33
N ARG A 327 -3.14 3.32 -12.75
CA ARG A 327 -3.07 2.58 -11.49
C ARG A 327 -3.60 3.41 -10.32
N ASN A 328 -3.23 4.68 -10.24
CA ASN A 328 -3.78 5.60 -9.23
C ASN A 328 -5.31 5.71 -9.35
N GLN A 329 -5.85 5.82 -10.56
CA GLN A 329 -7.29 5.84 -10.79
C GLN A 329 -7.96 4.53 -10.33
N GLY A 330 -7.34 3.38 -10.61
CA GLY A 330 -7.81 2.07 -10.14
C GLY A 330 -7.92 2.00 -8.61
N ARG A 331 -6.84 2.39 -7.91
CA ARG A 331 -6.77 2.48 -6.45
C ARG A 331 -7.87 3.39 -5.87
N GLN A 332 -8.06 4.57 -6.45
CA GLN A 332 -9.06 5.53 -5.96
C GLN A 332 -10.50 5.08 -6.22
N LYS A 333 -10.75 4.32 -7.30
CA LYS A 333 -12.06 3.73 -7.59
C LYS A 333 -12.52 2.72 -6.52
N LEU A 334 -11.60 2.07 -5.81
CA LEU A 334 -11.93 1.14 -4.71
C LEU A 334 -12.73 1.80 -3.59
N ALA A 335 -12.54 3.11 -3.36
CA ALA A 335 -13.30 3.86 -2.36
C ALA A 335 -14.80 3.98 -2.70
N ARG A 336 -15.18 3.81 -3.98
CA ARG A 336 -16.58 3.88 -4.42
C ARG A 336 -17.35 2.57 -4.19
N PHE A 337 -16.64 1.48 -3.90
CA PHE A 337 -17.27 0.18 -3.70
C PHE A 337 -18.08 0.20 -2.42
N ASN A 338 -19.35 -0.19 -2.50
CA ASN A 338 -20.16 -0.40 -1.32
C ASN A 338 -19.64 -1.61 -0.51
N ALA A 339 -20.20 -1.83 0.69
CA ALA A 339 -19.74 -2.91 1.57
C ALA A 339 -19.83 -4.31 0.93
N HIS A 340 -20.88 -4.56 0.15
CA HIS A 340 -21.11 -5.86 -0.49
C HIS A 340 -20.17 -6.10 -1.67
N GLU A 341 -19.99 -5.11 -2.54
CA GLU A 341 -19.06 -5.17 -3.68
C GLU A 341 -17.62 -5.37 -3.20
N PHE A 342 -17.21 -4.60 -2.19
CA PHE A 342 -15.86 -4.69 -1.65
C PHE A 342 -15.60 -6.02 -0.95
N ALA A 343 -16.57 -6.53 -0.17
CA ALA A 343 -16.46 -7.85 0.44
C ALA A 343 -16.33 -8.96 -0.60
N THR A 344 -17.09 -8.89 -1.70
CA THR A 344 -17.01 -9.86 -2.81
C THR A 344 -15.61 -9.87 -3.43
N LEU A 345 -15.04 -8.69 -3.74
CA LEU A 345 -13.68 -8.57 -4.27
C LEU A 345 -12.63 -9.16 -3.31
N VAL A 346 -12.72 -8.84 -2.02
CA VAL A 346 -11.79 -9.34 -1.00
C VAL A 346 -11.86 -10.88 -0.90
N ILE A 347 -13.06 -11.47 -0.90
CA ILE A 347 -13.25 -12.93 -0.85
C ILE A 347 -12.66 -13.60 -2.09
N ASP A 348 -12.85 -13.01 -3.27
CA ASP A 348 -12.30 -13.54 -4.52
C ASP A 348 -10.76 -13.47 -4.53
N ILE A 349 -10.17 -12.39 -4.04
CA ILE A 349 -8.71 -12.27 -3.88
C ILE A 349 -8.19 -13.33 -2.89
N LEU A 350 -8.81 -13.50 -1.73
CA LEU A 350 -8.41 -14.52 -0.75
C LEU A 350 -8.47 -15.93 -1.35
N SER A 351 -9.56 -16.23 -2.07
CA SER A 351 -9.76 -17.52 -2.71
C SER A 351 -8.72 -17.79 -3.80
N ASP A 352 -8.42 -16.79 -4.62
CA ASP A 352 -7.46 -16.92 -5.72
C ASP A 352 -6.00 -16.94 -5.22
N ALA A 353 -5.68 -16.20 -4.16
CA ALA A 353 -4.38 -16.28 -3.48
C ALA A 353 -4.09 -17.70 -2.97
N LYS A 354 -5.07 -18.31 -2.29
CA LYS A 354 -4.99 -19.72 -1.87
C LYS A 354 -4.79 -20.67 -3.05
N ARG A 355 -5.55 -20.49 -4.14
CA ARG A 355 -5.43 -21.32 -5.34
C ARG A 355 -4.04 -21.23 -5.97
N ARG A 356 -3.51 -20.01 -6.10
CA ARG A 356 -2.19 -19.74 -6.69
C ARG A 356 -1.07 -20.36 -5.86
N GLN A 357 -1.15 -20.29 -4.53
CA GLN A 357 -0.15 -20.93 -3.68
C GLN A 357 -0.17 -22.47 -3.79
N GLN A 358 -1.37 -23.07 -3.93
CA GLN A 358 -1.51 -24.53 -4.05
C GLN A 358 -1.15 -25.06 -5.45
N GLY A 359 -0.82 -24.20 -6.42
CA GLY A 359 -0.51 -24.61 -7.79
C GLY A 359 -1.67 -25.26 -8.55
N SER A 360 -2.91 -25.10 -8.07
CA SER A 360 -4.07 -25.77 -8.68
C SER A 360 -4.45 -25.13 -10.02
N PRO A 361 -4.59 -25.93 -11.12
CA PRO A 361 -5.01 -25.41 -12.41
C PRO A 361 -6.43 -24.85 -12.34
N LEU A 362 -6.74 -23.84 -13.18
CA LEU A 362 -8.10 -23.33 -13.34
C LEU A 362 -9.00 -24.50 -13.79
N SER A 363 -10.08 -24.78 -13.06
CA SER A 363 -10.97 -25.92 -13.31
C SER A 363 -11.79 -25.83 -14.61
N GLY A 364 -11.44 -24.94 -15.54
CA GLY A 364 -12.14 -24.71 -16.81
C GLY A 364 -11.47 -25.35 -18.05
N SER A 365 -10.36 -26.09 -17.89
CA SER A 365 -9.69 -26.67 -19.08
C SER A 365 -10.44 -27.85 -19.70
N LYS A 366 -11.43 -28.44 -19.00
CA LYS A 366 -12.25 -29.53 -19.55
C LYS A 366 -13.37 -29.01 -20.45
N ASP A 367 -13.95 -27.85 -20.14
CA ASP A 367 -15.06 -27.29 -20.92
C ASP A 367 -14.60 -26.76 -22.29
N ASN A 368 -13.36 -26.25 -22.37
CA ASN A 368 -12.77 -25.79 -23.64
C ASN A 368 -12.47 -26.95 -24.60
N VAL A 369 -12.11 -28.14 -24.08
CA VAL A 369 -11.84 -29.32 -24.91
C VAL A 369 -13.14 -29.89 -25.49
N GLU A 370 -14.23 -29.85 -24.72
CA GLU A 370 -15.54 -30.31 -25.20
C GLU A 370 -16.16 -29.37 -26.26
N LEU A 371 -15.93 -28.06 -26.14
CA LEU A 371 -16.37 -27.08 -27.14
C LEU A 371 -15.60 -27.23 -28.46
N ILE A 372 -14.30 -27.52 -28.40
CA ILE A 372 -13.46 -27.78 -29.59
C ILE A 372 -13.88 -29.09 -30.27
N LEU A 373 -14.17 -30.15 -29.53
CA LEU A 373 -14.65 -31.42 -30.08
C LEU A 373 -16.05 -31.32 -30.71
N LYS A 374 -16.94 -30.50 -30.14
CA LYS A 374 -18.25 -30.18 -30.73
C LYS A 374 -18.12 -29.32 -31.99
N THR A 375 -17.14 -28.43 -32.05
CA THR A 375 -16.89 -27.58 -33.23
C THR A 375 -16.31 -28.40 -34.39
N ILE A 376 -15.41 -29.35 -34.11
CA ILE A 376 -14.81 -30.24 -35.12
C ILE A 376 -15.86 -31.22 -35.68
N SER A 377 -16.82 -31.66 -34.86
CA SER A 377 -17.90 -32.57 -35.31
C SER A 377 -18.92 -31.89 -36.24
N ASN A 378 -19.00 -30.55 -36.23
CA ASN A 378 -19.94 -29.77 -37.04
C ASN A 378 -19.30 -29.11 -38.27
N GLN A 379 -17.99 -29.26 -38.51
CA GLN A 379 -17.27 -28.58 -39.60
C GLN A 379 -17.10 -29.40 -40.89
N HIS A 380 -17.81 -30.52 -41.05
CA HIS A 380 -17.94 -31.19 -42.35
C HIS A 380 -19.19 -30.75 -43.11
N SER A 381 -19.37 -29.45 -43.34
CA SER A 381 -20.11 -28.95 -44.52
C SER A 381 -19.94 -27.44 -44.72
N VAL A 382 -19.63 -27.06 -45.96
CA VAL A 382 -19.71 -25.74 -46.60
C VAL A 382 -18.43 -24.88 -46.61
N GLU A 383 -18.06 -24.52 -47.84
CA GLU A 383 -16.87 -23.84 -48.33
C GLU A 383 -16.92 -22.30 -48.20
N SER A 384 -15.71 -21.72 -48.07
CA SER A 384 -15.23 -20.43 -48.63
C SER A 384 -16.04 -19.12 -48.45
N GLN A 385 -15.42 -18.11 -47.83
CA GLN A 385 -15.01 -16.85 -48.48
C GLN A 385 -14.25 -15.92 -47.50
N ASP A 386 -13.17 -15.32 -48.01
CA ASP A 386 -12.27 -14.34 -47.38
C ASP A 386 -12.99 -13.05 -46.92
N ASN A 387 -12.49 -12.44 -45.84
CA ASN A 387 -12.31 -10.99 -45.76
C ASN A 387 -11.42 -10.57 -44.57
N ASP A 388 -10.27 -9.99 -44.88
CA ASP A 388 -9.38 -9.24 -43.98
C ASP A 388 -9.97 -7.86 -43.68
N GLN A 389 -10.20 -7.54 -42.39
CA GLN A 389 -10.26 -6.14 -41.95
C GLN A 389 -9.96 -6.00 -40.44
N PRO A 390 -9.10 -5.05 -40.02
CA PRO A 390 -8.76 -4.83 -38.60
C PRO A 390 -9.78 -3.92 -37.89
N ASP A 391 -10.29 -4.38 -36.74
CA ASP A 391 -11.23 -3.68 -35.87
C ASP A 391 -10.58 -2.46 -35.17
N TYR A 392 -11.00 -1.26 -35.59
CA TYR A 392 -10.69 0.01 -34.94
C TYR A 392 -11.97 0.51 -34.24
N ASP A 393 -12.06 0.35 -32.92
CA ASP A 393 -13.24 0.76 -32.16
C ASP A 393 -13.17 2.23 -31.75
N SER A 394 -14.29 2.94 -31.96
CA SER A 394 -14.36 4.40 -32.05
C SER A 394 -14.60 5.05 -30.69
N VAL A 395 -13.77 6.05 -30.36
CA VAL A 395 -13.96 6.93 -29.21
C VAL A 395 -15.19 7.83 -29.41
N ALA A 396 -16.05 7.89 -28.40
CA ALA A 396 -17.18 8.80 -28.34
C ALA A 396 -16.68 10.25 -28.23
N SER A 397 -17.01 11.07 -29.24
CA SER A 397 -16.94 12.53 -29.17
C SER A 397 -18.33 13.06 -28.85
N ASP A 398 -18.46 13.69 -27.69
CA ASP A 398 -19.56 14.61 -27.39
C ASP A 398 -19.44 15.82 -28.32
N GLU A 399 -20.50 16.16 -29.06
CA GLU A 399 -20.98 17.54 -29.27
C GLU A 399 -22.20 17.56 -30.22
N ASP A 400 -23.32 17.99 -29.64
CA ASP A 400 -24.44 18.78 -30.17
C ASP A 400 -24.85 18.70 -31.65
N THR A 401 -26.13 18.42 -31.86
CA THR A 401 -26.91 19.07 -32.93
C THR A 401 -28.39 18.96 -32.64
N ASP A 402 -29.08 20.09 -32.52
CA ASP A 402 -30.47 20.16 -32.99
C ASP A 402 -30.64 21.38 -33.89
N LEU A 403 -31.15 21.07 -35.07
CA LEU A 403 -31.17 21.84 -36.30
C LEU A 403 -32.56 22.48 -36.49
N GLU A 404 -32.59 23.77 -36.84
CA GLU A 404 -33.61 24.31 -37.78
C GLU A 404 -33.18 23.99 -39.24
N PRO A 405 -33.99 24.14 -40.32
CA PRO A 405 -35.22 24.96 -40.52
C PRO A 405 -36.34 24.26 -41.38
N THR A 406 -37.56 24.79 -41.60
CA THR A 406 -37.88 25.71 -42.71
C THR A 406 -39.38 26.10 -42.82
N ALA A 407 -39.60 27.43 -42.96
CA ALA A 407 -40.49 28.17 -43.88
C ALA A 407 -42.03 27.98 -43.91
N SER A 408 -42.78 29.07 -43.60
CA SER A 408 -43.66 29.74 -44.59
C SER A 408 -44.18 31.13 -44.16
N LYS A 409 -44.24 32.01 -45.18
CA LYS A 409 -44.69 33.41 -45.33
C LYS A 409 -45.86 33.92 -44.45
N ALA A 410 -45.80 35.18 -43.98
CA ALA A 410 -46.58 36.32 -44.51
C ALA A 410 -46.53 37.61 -43.64
N ASN A 411 -46.54 38.74 -44.34
CA ASN A 411 -47.00 40.10 -43.98
C ASN A 411 -46.22 40.98 -42.98
N ARG A 412 -45.50 41.95 -43.57
CA ARG A 412 -45.25 43.30 -43.02
C ARG A 412 -46.50 44.17 -43.19
N GLN A 413 -46.93 44.82 -42.11
CA GLN A 413 -47.63 46.11 -42.19
C GLN A 413 -47.21 47.04 -41.04
N LYS A 414 -47.06 48.32 -41.41
CA LYS A 414 -46.66 49.49 -40.62
C LYS A 414 -47.47 49.67 -39.34
N LEU A 415 -46.90 50.35 -38.33
CA LEU A 415 -47.40 51.63 -37.79
C LEU A 415 -46.41 52.25 -36.77
N LEU A 416 -46.06 53.53 -37.01
CA LEU A 416 -45.95 54.68 -36.07
C LEU A 416 -45.41 54.41 -34.64
N GLY A 417 -44.36 55.06 -34.12
CA GLY A 417 -43.94 56.46 -34.21
C GLY A 417 -43.96 57.08 -32.80
N LYS A 418 -42.98 57.95 -32.48
CA LYS A 418 -42.86 58.84 -31.29
C LYS A 418 -42.47 58.17 -29.97
N ASP A 419 -41.71 58.76 -29.05
CA ASP A 419 -40.95 60.01 -28.93
C ASP A 419 -40.00 59.82 -27.71
N ALA A 420 -39.02 60.72 -27.58
CA ALA A 420 -38.16 61.07 -26.42
C ALA A 420 -38.47 60.41 -25.06
N ASN A 421 -37.49 60.02 -24.25
CA ASN A 421 -36.38 60.85 -23.74
C ASN A 421 -35.29 59.96 -23.13
#